data_AF-R9L1Y2-F1
#
_entry.id   AF-R9L1Y2-F1
#
_cell.length_a   1.000
_cell.length_b   1.000
_cell.length_c   1.000
_cell.angle_alpha   90.00
_cell.angle_beta   90.00
_cell.angle_gamma   90.00
#
_symmetry.space_group_name_H-M   'P 1'
#
loop_
_entity.id
_entity.type
_entity.pdbx_description
1 polymer ?
#
loop_
_entity_poly.entity_id
_entity_poly.type
_entity_poly.pdbx_seq_one_letter_code
_entity_poly.pdbx_strand_id
1 'polypeptide(L)'
;MDEATAVKLAMDAYSSIQGIGEDVAQLKGQNSDVLALLAEIRDAVPTEVPAADLLDAAPDDGSNWVTEVRSTVEVPEPFFNDLMSFQYMQTVLLAFLLVAFLLNLGATLWLAFSDKWRS
;
A
#
# COMPACT_ATOMS: atom_id res chain seq x y z
N MET A 1 -24.84 -0.79 -25.24
CA MET A 1 -24.63 0.25 -24.22
C MET A 1 -24.99 1.56 -24.88
N ASP A 2 -25.90 2.33 -24.29
CA ASP A 2 -26.44 3.55 -24.90
C ASP A 2 -25.47 4.73 -24.74
N GLU A 3 -25.37 5.60 -25.75
CA GLU A 3 -24.45 6.73 -25.81
C GLU A 3 -24.71 7.71 -24.65
N ALA A 4 -25.98 7.88 -24.28
CA ALA A 4 -26.40 8.66 -23.12
C ALA A 4 -25.83 8.13 -21.79
N THR A 5 -25.63 6.81 -21.67
CA THR A 5 -25.06 6.18 -20.47
C THR A 5 -23.56 6.42 -20.40
N ALA A 6 -22.86 6.39 -21.53
CA ALA A 6 -21.42 6.68 -21.60
C ALA A 6 -21.12 8.15 -21.25
N VAL A 7 -21.96 9.08 -21.71
CA VAL A 7 -21.84 10.52 -21.40
C VAL A 7 -22.07 10.79 -19.91
N LYS A 8 -23.11 10.17 -19.31
CA LYS A 8 -23.33 10.29 -17.85
C LYS A 8 -22.15 9.74 -17.05
N LEU A 9 -21.63 8.59 -17.42
CA LEU A 9 -20.47 7.99 -16.75
C LEU A 9 -19.23 8.87 -16.86
N ALA A 10 -18.98 9.47 -18.03
CA ALA A 10 -17.86 10.39 -18.22
C ALA A 10 -18.02 11.67 -17.38
N MET A 11 -19.23 12.18 -17.26
CA MET A 11 -19.52 13.36 -16.44
C MET A 11 -19.36 13.07 -14.93
N ASP A 12 -19.82 11.90 -14.48
CA ASP A 12 -19.65 11.43 -13.11
C ASP A 12 -18.16 11.24 -12.77
N ALA A 13 -17.42 10.57 -13.67
CA ALA A 13 -15.98 10.38 -13.53
C ALA A 13 -15.22 11.72 -13.46
N TYR A 14 -15.60 12.70 -14.28
CA TYR A 14 -15.00 14.04 -14.26
C TYR A 14 -15.24 14.74 -12.92
N SER A 15 -16.47 14.69 -12.39
CA SER A 15 -16.80 15.28 -11.09
C SER A 15 -16.06 14.59 -9.93
N SER A 16 -15.92 13.26 -9.99
CA SER A 16 -15.19 12.49 -9.00
C SER A 16 -13.69 12.81 -9.02
N ILE A 17 -13.09 12.98 -10.20
CA ILE A 17 -11.69 13.39 -10.34
C ILE A 17 -11.46 14.80 -9.77
N GLN A 18 -12.41 15.73 -9.94
CA GLN A 18 -12.31 17.05 -9.32
C GLN A 18 -12.34 16.98 -7.78
N GLY A 19 -13.26 16.18 -7.22
CA GLY A 19 -13.32 15.97 -5.76
C GLY A 19 -12.04 15.37 -5.20
N ILE A 20 -11.46 14.37 -5.87
CA ILE A 20 -10.17 13.78 -5.49
C ILE A 20 -9.05 14.84 -5.52
N GLY A 21 -9.07 15.77 -6.48
CA GLY A 21 -8.10 16.86 -6.55
C GLY A 21 -8.17 17.82 -5.35
N GLU A 22 -9.38 18.13 -4.89
CA GLU A 22 -9.60 18.96 -3.69
C GLU A 22 -9.13 18.25 -2.42
N ASP A 23 -9.44 16.96 -2.27
CA ASP A 23 -9.00 16.13 -1.14
C ASP A 23 -7.47 16.06 -1.05
N VAL A 24 -6.80 15.88 -2.18
CA VAL A 24 -5.32 15.86 -2.25
C VAL A 24 -4.71 17.20 -1.87
N ALA A 25 -5.32 18.32 -2.29
CA ALA A 25 -4.86 19.65 -1.91
C ALA A 25 -5.01 19.89 -0.41
N GLN A 26 -6.11 19.43 0.19
CA GLN A 26 -6.35 19.52 1.63
C GLN A 26 -5.36 18.68 2.44
N LEU A 27 -5.11 17.44 2.04
CA LEU A 27 -4.11 16.55 2.67
C LEU A 27 -2.70 17.13 2.59
N LYS A 28 -2.35 17.77 1.46
CA LYS A 28 -1.05 18.43 1.29
C LYS A 28 -0.91 19.62 2.24
N GLY A 29 -1.97 20.41 2.44
CA GLY A 29 -2.01 21.50 3.42
C GLY A 29 -1.80 20.98 4.85
N GLN A 30 -2.58 19.98 5.26
CA GLN A 30 -2.46 19.37 6.59
C GLN A 30 -1.06 18.81 6.86
N ASN A 31 -0.44 18.13 5.88
CA ASN A 31 0.93 17.61 6.02
C ASN A 31 1.97 18.74 6.17
N SER A 32 1.78 19.87 5.48
CA SER A 32 2.66 21.04 5.63
C SER A 32 2.58 21.64 7.03
N ASP A 33 1.37 21.70 7.62
CA ASP A 33 1.16 22.22 8.97
C ASP A 33 1.77 21.30 10.03
N VAL A 34 1.64 19.98 9.86
CA VAL A 34 2.27 18.99 10.75
C VAL A 34 3.80 19.07 10.68
N LEU A 35 4.37 19.26 9.49
CA LEU A 35 5.82 19.44 9.30
C LEU A 35 6.32 20.72 9.97
N ALA A 36 5.56 21.82 9.90
CA ALA A 36 5.90 23.06 10.59
C ALA A 36 5.89 22.87 12.11
N LEU A 37 4.89 22.15 12.63
CA LEU A 37 4.76 21.84 14.07
C LEU A 37 5.91 20.93 14.55
N LEU A 38 6.33 19.95 13.74
CA LEU A 38 7.51 19.12 14.03
C LEU A 38 8.81 19.93 14.06
N ALA A 39 8.96 20.92 13.18
CA ALA A 39 10.12 21.79 13.15
C ALA A 39 10.19 22.68 14.40
N GLU A 40 9.04 23.20 14.87
CA GLU A 40 8.94 23.95 16.11
C GLU A 40 9.33 23.10 17.33
N ILE A 41 8.86 21.84 17.39
CA ILE A 41 9.25 20.90 18.45
C ILE A 41 10.74 20.59 18.41
N ARG A 42 11.33 20.35 17.24
CA ARG A 42 12.78 20.13 17.08
C ARG A 42 13.58 21.31 17.64
N ASP A 43 13.17 22.53 17.32
CA ASP A 43 13.89 23.74 17.73
C ASP A 43 13.70 24.06 19.22
N ALA A 44 12.64 23.53 19.84
CA ALA A 44 12.37 23.64 21.28
C ALA A 44 13.10 22.58 22.15
N VAL A 45 13.65 21.50 21.56
CA VAL A 45 14.44 20.50 22.29
C VAL A 45 15.88 21.01 22.44
N PRO A 46 16.38 21.24 23.67
CA PRO A 46 17.74 21.74 23.87
C PRO A 46 18.78 20.69 23.46
N THR A 47 19.62 21.05 22.48
CA THR A 47 20.74 20.27 21.93
C THR A 47 21.98 20.26 22.85
N GLU A 48 21.80 20.02 24.15
CA GLU A 48 22.92 19.84 25.08
C GLU A 48 22.78 18.50 25.81
N VAL A 49 23.17 17.43 25.13
CA VAL A 49 23.60 16.19 25.78
C VAL A 49 25.07 16.40 26.15
N PRO A 50 25.47 16.35 27.44
CA PRO A 50 26.86 16.54 27.82
C PRO A 50 27.74 15.45 27.20
N ALA A 51 28.67 15.85 26.33
CA ALA A 51 29.58 14.98 25.58
C ALA A 51 30.57 14.16 26.44
N ALA A 52 30.53 14.31 27.77
CA ALA A 52 31.45 13.63 28.68
C ALA A 52 31.19 12.12 28.81
N ASP A 53 29.95 11.66 28.59
CA ASP A 53 29.60 10.22 28.65
C ASP A 53 29.82 9.48 27.31
N LEU A 54 30.24 10.18 26.24
CA LEU A 54 30.38 9.59 24.90
C LEU A 54 31.82 9.16 24.54
N LEU A 55 32.82 9.48 25.37
CA LEU A 55 34.23 9.16 25.06
C LEU A 55 34.69 7.75 25.48
N ASP A 56 33.87 6.99 26.23
CA ASP A 56 34.22 5.61 26.65
C ASP A 56 33.57 4.52 25.76
N ALA A 57 32.78 4.91 24.76
CA ALA A 57 32.21 3.98 23.79
C ALA A 57 33.08 3.96 22.53
N ALA A 58 34.15 3.17 22.55
CA ALA A 58 34.78 2.70 21.32
C ALA A 58 33.68 2.10 20.42
N PRO A 59 33.69 2.32 19.09
CA PRO A 59 32.68 1.78 18.21
C PRO A 59 32.87 0.26 18.15
N ASP A 60 32.05 -0.46 18.91
CA ASP A 60 31.93 -1.90 18.77
C ASP A 60 31.33 -2.18 17.38
N ASP A 61 31.99 -3.01 16.59
CA ASP A 61 31.62 -3.41 15.21
C ASP A 61 30.39 -4.34 15.19
N GLY A 62 29.67 -4.43 16.30
CA GLY A 62 28.41 -5.16 16.40
C GLY A 62 27.28 -4.28 15.90
N SER A 63 26.79 -4.50 14.67
CA SER A 63 25.40 -4.38 14.15
C SER A 63 24.38 -3.39 14.78
N ASN A 64 24.81 -2.38 15.52
CA ASN A 64 23.98 -1.56 16.42
C ASN A 64 23.56 -0.23 15.77
N TRP A 65 23.69 -0.14 14.45
CA TRP A 65 23.13 0.93 13.64
C TRP A 65 21.63 0.73 13.38
N VAL A 66 21.08 -0.45 13.74
CA VAL A 66 19.64 -0.71 13.78
C VAL A 66 19.13 -0.37 15.17
N THR A 67 18.59 0.83 15.34
CA THR A 67 17.80 1.15 16.53
C THR A 67 16.49 0.36 16.45
N GLU A 68 16.37 -0.74 17.20
CA GLU A 68 15.08 -1.42 17.38
C GLU A 68 14.09 -0.45 18.02
N VAL A 69 13.19 0.11 17.22
CA VAL A 69 12.04 0.88 17.71
C VAL A 69 11.08 -0.12 18.36
N ARG A 70 11.26 -0.36 19.65
CA ARG A 70 10.33 -1.17 20.45
C ARG A 70 9.09 -0.33 20.76
N SER A 71 8.02 -0.51 20.00
CA SER A 71 6.72 0.04 20.35
C SER A 71 6.20 -0.68 21.59
N THR A 72 5.89 0.07 22.66
CA THR A 72 5.22 -0.44 23.87
C THR A 72 3.76 -0.86 23.61
N VAL A 73 3.26 -0.65 22.38
CA VAL A 73 1.95 -1.09 21.94
C VAL A 73 2.02 -2.56 21.57
N GLU A 74 1.40 -3.41 22.39
CA GLU A 74 1.12 -4.80 22.03
C GLU A 74 0.25 -4.82 20.77
N VAL A 75 0.70 -5.56 19.76
CA VAL A 75 -0.08 -5.74 18.54
C VAL A 75 -1.33 -6.56 18.90
N PRO A 76 -2.55 -6.10 18.56
CA PRO A 76 -3.77 -6.84 18.86
C PRO A 76 -3.68 -8.27 18.33
N GLU A 77 -4.07 -9.26 19.14
CA GLU A 77 -4.04 -10.68 18.77
C GLU A 77 -4.60 -11.00 17.36
N PRO A 78 -5.70 -10.38 16.87
CA PRO A 78 -6.22 -10.72 15.54
C PRO A 78 -5.45 -10.07 14.38
N PHE A 79 -4.58 -9.08 14.61
CA PHE A 79 -3.99 -8.27 13.55
C PHE A 79 -3.32 -9.10 12.45
N PHE A 80 -2.48 -10.07 12.84
CA PHE A 80 -1.78 -10.93 11.89
C PHE A 80 -2.74 -11.89 11.17
N ASN A 81 -3.77 -12.37 11.85
CA ASN A 81 -4.78 -13.23 11.27
C ASN A 81 -5.61 -12.47 10.21
N ASP A 82 -6.04 -11.25 10.55
CA ASP A 82 -6.80 -10.38 9.64
C ASP A 82 -5.96 -10.03 8.40
N LEU A 83 -4.69 -9.69 8.58
CA LEU A 83 -3.76 -9.34 7.50
C LEU A 83 -3.51 -10.54 6.57
N MET A 84 -3.33 -11.73 7.14
CA MET A 84 -3.21 -12.96 6.37
C MET A 84 -4.52 -13.34 5.65
N SER A 85 -5.67 -13.09 6.27
CA SER A 85 -6.98 -13.40 5.67
C SER A 85 -7.23 -12.62 4.37
N PHE A 86 -6.82 -11.35 4.31
CA PHE A 86 -6.88 -10.55 3.08
C PHE A 86 -5.99 -11.13 1.99
N GLN A 87 -4.76 -11.53 2.34
CA GLN A 87 -3.84 -12.17 1.40
C GLN A 87 -4.38 -13.51 0.87
N TYR A 88 -5.02 -14.32 1.72
CA TYR A 88 -5.65 -15.57 1.31
C TYR A 88 -6.82 -15.34 0.36
N MET A 89 -7.69 -14.37 0.65
CA MET A 89 -8.82 -14.04 -0.21
C MET A 89 -8.34 -13.62 -1.60
N GLN A 90 -7.33 -12.74 -1.68
CA GLN A 90 -6.76 -12.30 -2.95
C GLN A 90 -6.13 -13.45 -3.73
N THR A 91 -5.40 -14.34 -3.04
CA THR A 91 -4.73 -15.48 -3.67
C THR A 91 -5.73 -16.47 -4.26
N VAL A 92 -6.80 -16.79 -3.51
CA VAL A 92 -7.87 -17.68 -4.00
C VAL A 92 -8.59 -17.08 -5.20
N LEU A 93 -8.85 -15.77 -5.18
CA LEU A 93 -9.49 -15.06 -6.30
C LEU A 93 -8.59 -15.09 -7.54
N LEU A 94 -7.30 -14.82 -7.40
CA LEU A 94 -6.32 -14.90 -8.50
C LEU A 94 -6.20 -16.33 -9.06
N ALA A 95 -6.17 -17.34 -8.19
CA ALA A 95 -6.14 -18.73 -8.62
C ALA A 95 -7.42 -19.10 -9.40
N PHE A 96 -8.58 -18.65 -8.92
CA PHE A 96 -9.85 -18.87 -9.61
C PHE A 96 -9.89 -18.19 -10.98
N LEU A 97 -9.46 -16.92 -11.07
CA LEU A 97 -9.34 -16.20 -12.34
C LEU A 97 -8.38 -16.87 -13.30
N LEU A 98 -7.23 -17.36 -12.80
CA LEU A 98 -6.26 -18.08 -13.61
C LEU A 98 -6.86 -19.39 -14.18
N VAL A 99 -7.54 -20.17 -13.34
CA VAL A 99 -8.21 -21.40 -13.78
C VAL A 99 -9.30 -21.08 -14.81
N ALA A 100 -10.14 -20.08 -14.55
CA ALA A 100 -11.17 -19.65 -15.49
C ALA A 100 -10.59 -19.20 -16.83
N PHE A 101 -9.49 -18.45 -16.80
CA PHE A 101 -8.77 -18.03 -17.99
C PHE A 101 -8.22 -19.22 -18.77
N LEU A 102 -7.55 -20.16 -18.10
CA LEU A 102 -6.99 -21.36 -18.72
C LEU A 102 -8.08 -22.26 -19.33
N LEU A 103 -9.22 -22.41 -18.66
CA LEU A 103 -10.36 -23.18 -19.17
C LEU A 103 -10.97 -22.51 -20.40
N ASN A 104 -11.15 -21.18 -20.38
CA ASN A 104 -11.70 -20.44 -21.51
C ASN A 104 -10.74 -20.48 -22.72
N LEU A 105 -9.45 -20.26 -22.50
CA LEU A 105 -8.41 -20.38 -23.52
C LEU A 105 -8.36 -21.81 -24.09
N GLY A 106 -8.36 -22.81 -23.21
CA GLY A 106 -8.35 -24.22 -23.58
C GLY A 106 -9.57 -24.62 -24.41
N ALA A 107 -10.78 -24.17 -24.01
CA ALA A 107 -12.01 -24.40 -24.76
C ALA A 107 -11.97 -23.75 -26.14
N THR A 108 -11.47 -22.52 -26.22
CA THR A 108 -11.33 -21.79 -27.49
C THR A 108 -10.34 -22.47 -28.42
N LEU A 109 -9.18 -22.87 -27.91
CA LEU A 109 -8.16 -23.61 -28.67
C LEU A 109 -8.68 -24.98 -29.11
N TRP A 110 -9.38 -25.69 -28.24
CA TRP A 110 -10.00 -26.96 -28.57
C TRP A 110 -11.01 -26.81 -29.70
N LEU A 111 -11.93 -25.84 -29.62
CA LEU A 111 -12.91 -25.59 -30.69
C LEU A 111 -12.24 -25.14 -32.00
N ALA A 112 -11.18 -24.36 -31.93
CA ALA A 112 -10.48 -23.87 -33.13
C ALA A 112 -9.65 -24.93 -33.84
N PHE A 113 -9.13 -25.93 -33.10
CA PHE A 113 -8.22 -26.92 -33.64
C PHE A 113 -8.71 -28.36 -33.55
N SER A 114 -9.90 -28.65 -33.00
CA SER A 114 -10.38 -30.03 -32.77
C SER A 114 -10.24 -30.95 -33.97
N ASP A 115 -10.45 -30.40 -35.18
CA ASP A 115 -10.36 -31.15 -36.43
C ASP A 115 -8.95 -31.60 -36.78
N LYS A 116 -7.92 -30.83 -36.39
CA LYS A 116 -6.50 -31.21 -36.59
C LYS A 116 -6.03 -32.25 -35.58
N TRP A 117 -6.72 -32.39 -34.46
CA TRP A 117 -6.34 -33.31 -33.38
C TRP A 117 -7.01 -34.68 -33.51
N ARG A 118 -8.04 -34.79 -34.35
CA ARG A 118 -8.81 -36.02 -34.59
C ARG A 118 -8.44 -36.75 -35.90
N SER A 119 -7.53 -36.19 -36.70
CA SER A 119 -6.91 -36.82 -37.87
C SER A 119 -5.68 -37.63 -37.48
#